data_AF-A0A2U1M9Q3-F1
#
_entry.id   AF-A0A2U1M9Q3-F1
#
_cell.length_a   1.000
_cell.length_b   1.000
_cell.length_c   1.000
_cell.angle_alpha   90.00
_cell.angle_beta   90.00
_cell.angle_gamma   90.00
#
_symmetry.space_group_name_H-M   'P 1'
#
loop_
_entity.id
_entity.type
_entity.pdbx_description
1 polymer ?
#
loop_
_entity_poly.entity_id
_entity_poly.type
_entity_poly.pdbx_seq_one_letter_code
_entity_poly.pdbx_strand_id
1 'polypeptide(L)'
;MEAPVVFLCRNNGWAIGAPITQQFRSDGVVVKGQAYGIRSIRVNGNDALAVYNAVCVAREKAINEQRPILIEMSFGAFQGEVGDGGFVAGK
;
A
#
# COMPACT_ATOMS: atom_id res chain seq x y z
N MET A 1 -6.42 -9.25 16.63
CA MET A 1 -7.45 -9.00 15.61
C MET A 1 -7.72 -10.32 14.91
N GLU A 2 -8.94 -10.84 15.04
CA GLU A 2 -9.36 -12.14 14.52
C GLU A 2 -10.55 -11.90 13.60
N ALA A 3 -10.26 -11.47 12.38
CA ALA A 3 -11.27 -11.18 11.36
C ALA A 3 -10.68 -11.42 9.97
N PRO A 4 -11.46 -11.97 9.02
CA PRO A 4 -11.02 -12.22 7.65
C PRO A 4 -11.04 -10.92 6.83
N VAL A 5 -10.07 -10.04 7.09
CA VAL A 5 -9.98 -8.70 6.48
C VAL A 5 -8.71 -8.58 5.64
N VAL A 6 -8.84 -8.04 4.42
CA VAL A 6 -7.70 -7.64 3.58
C VAL A 6 -7.62 -6.12 3.56
N PHE A 7 -6.56 -5.56 4.14
CA PHE A 7 -6.25 -4.14 4.06
C PHE A 7 -5.44 -3.87 2.80
N LEU A 8 -5.88 -2.89 2.01
CA LEU A 8 -5.22 -2.47 0.78
C LEU A 8 -4.71 -1.04 0.95
N CYS A 9 -3.39 -0.86 0.90
CA CYS A 9 -2.74 0.45 0.89
C CYS A 9 -2.25 0.76 -0.53
N ARG A 10 -2.78 1.85 -1.11
CA ARG A 10 -2.26 2.44 -2.35
C ARG A 10 -1.19 3.45 -1.97
N ASN A 11 0.08 3.11 -2.15
CA ASN A 11 1.19 4.01 -1.87
C ASN A 11 1.78 4.55 -3.19
N ASN A 12 1.42 5.78 -3.53
CA ASN A 12 1.96 6.54 -4.67
C ASN A 12 3.04 7.56 -4.24
N GLY A 13 3.44 7.56 -2.97
CA GLY A 13 4.45 8.46 -2.42
C GLY A 13 3.94 9.82 -1.90
N TRP A 14 2.63 10.10 -1.94
CA TRP A 14 2.09 11.41 -1.58
C TRP A 14 0.75 11.34 -0.84
N ALA A 15 0.48 12.36 -0.04
CA ALA A 15 -0.83 12.64 0.55
C ALA A 15 -1.17 14.11 0.31
N ILE A 16 -2.10 14.38 -0.61
CA ILE A 16 -2.48 15.73 -1.09
C ILE A 16 -1.27 16.47 -1.68
N GLY A 17 -0.49 17.16 -0.85
CA GLY A 17 0.74 17.87 -1.25
C GLY A 17 1.97 17.49 -0.41
N ALA A 18 1.81 16.57 0.55
CA ALA A 18 2.90 16.17 1.43
C ALA A 18 3.53 14.85 0.94
N PRO A 19 4.86 14.79 0.78
CA PRO A 19 5.54 13.56 0.41
C PRO A 19 5.51 12.53 1.55
N ILE A 20 5.61 11.25 1.21
CA ILE A 20 5.51 10.13 2.15
C ILE A 20 6.55 10.19 3.28
N THR A 21 7.70 10.81 3.03
CA THR A 21 8.78 11.02 4.02
C THR A 21 8.37 11.93 5.18
N GLN A 22 7.35 12.78 4.98
CA GLN A 22 6.74 13.58 6.05
C GLN A 22 5.61 12.83 6.77
N GLN A 23 5.05 11.78 6.17
CA GLN A 23 3.98 10.98 6.77
C GLN A 23 4.54 9.93 7.74
N PHE A 24 5.64 9.29 7.37
CA PHE A 24 6.33 8.34 8.23
C PHE A 24 7.79 8.14 7.81
N ARG A 25 8.63 7.75 8.78
CA ARG A 25 10.03 7.34 8.55
C ARG A 25 10.19 5.83 8.32
N SER A 26 9.09 5.08 8.45
CA SER A 26 9.08 3.63 8.26
C SER A 26 9.27 3.26 6.79
N ASP A 27 9.77 2.05 6.52
CA ASP A 27 9.80 1.49 5.17
C ASP A 27 8.36 1.18 4.71
N GLY A 28 7.65 2.22 4.26
CA GLY A 28 6.27 2.15 3.82
C GLY A 28 5.27 1.81 4.93
N VAL A 29 4.07 1.44 4.47
CA VAL A 29 2.96 0.99 5.31
C VAL A 29 3.08 -0.51 5.62
N VAL A 30 3.78 -1.30 4.78
CA VAL A 30 3.94 -2.75 4.97
C VAL A 30 4.44 -3.10 6.37
N VAL A 31 5.44 -2.38 6.90
CA VAL A 31 6.01 -2.66 8.23
C VAL A 31 5.05 -2.36 9.38
N LYS A 32 4.03 -1.52 9.17
CA LYS A 32 3.02 -1.24 10.19
C LYS A 32 2.17 -2.47 10.49
N GLY A 33 2.00 -3.38 9.53
CA GLY A 33 1.30 -4.65 9.76
C GLY A 33 1.92 -5.44 10.90
N GLN A 34 3.26 -5.51 10.98
CA GLN A 34 3.96 -6.21 12.06
C GLN A 34 3.63 -5.67 13.45
N ALA A 35 3.52 -4.34 13.60
CA ALA A 35 3.18 -3.70 14.87
C ALA A 35 1.79 -4.12 15.40
N TYR A 36 0.88 -4.51 14.51
CA TYR A 36 -0.46 -5.00 14.85
C TYR A 36 -0.57 -6.54 14.84
N GLY A 37 0.54 -7.27 14.64
CA GLY A 37 0.52 -8.73 14.46
C GLY A 37 -0.20 -9.18 13.18
N ILE A 38 -0.23 -8.31 12.15
CA ILE A 38 -0.88 -8.52 10.86
C ILE A 38 0.19 -8.86 9.81
N ARG A 39 0.01 -9.99 9.13
CA ARG A 39 0.89 -10.36 8.01
C ARG A 39 0.74 -9.34 6.89
N SER A 40 1.88 -8.95 6.34
CA SER A 40 1.97 -7.80 5.46
C SER A 40 2.83 -8.15 4.25
N ILE A 41 2.40 -7.75 3.05
CA ILE A 41 3.13 -7.95 1.80
C ILE A 41 3.18 -6.64 1.01
N ARG A 42 4.26 -6.41 0.26
CA ARG A 42 4.38 -5.30 -0.69
C ARG A 42 4.41 -5.85 -2.11
N VAL A 43 3.71 -5.19 -3.02
CA VAL A 43 3.67 -5.53 -4.45
C VAL A 43 3.88 -4.31 -5.32
N ASN A 44 4.40 -4.52 -6.53
CA ASN A 44 4.44 -3.48 -7.56
C ASN A 44 3.01 -3.15 -7.98
N GLY A 45 2.55 -1.93 -7.68
CA GLY A 45 1.20 -1.47 -8.00
C GLY A 45 0.94 -1.30 -9.49
N ASN A 46 2.00 -1.12 -10.31
CA ASN A 46 1.89 -0.99 -11.76
C ASN A 46 1.78 -2.35 -12.49
N ASP A 47 1.99 -3.46 -11.79
CA ASP A 47 1.82 -4.80 -12.33
C ASP A 47 0.45 -5.34 -11.89
N ALA A 48 -0.53 -5.27 -12.81
CA ALA A 48 -1.90 -5.68 -12.53
C ALA A 48 -2.01 -7.18 -12.18
N LEU A 49 -1.17 -8.04 -12.77
CA LEU A 49 -1.19 -9.47 -12.48
C LEU A 49 -0.58 -9.75 -11.10
N ALA A 50 0.50 -9.05 -10.73
CA ALA A 50 1.07 -9.14 -9.38
C ALA A 50 0.05 -8.71 -8.31
N VAL A 51 -0.66 -7.60 -8.53
CA VAL A 51 -1.71 -7.12 -7.62
C VAL A 51 -2.85 -8.14 -7.52
N TYR A 52 -3.36 -8.62 -8.66
CA TYR A 52 -4.44 -9.61 -8.70
C TYR A 52 -4.06 -10.88 -7.92
N ASN A 53 -2.90 -11.46 -8.21
CA ASN A 53 -2.41 -12.67 -7.55
C ASN A 53 -2.25 -12.46 -6.04
N ALA A 54 -1.69 -11.33 -5.61
CA ALA A 54 -1.52 -11.02 -4.20
C ALA A 54 -2.86 -10.88 -3.46
N VAL A 55 -3.85 -10.24 -4.09
CA VAL A 55 -5.20 -10.12 -3.53
C VAL A 55 -5.89 -11.48 -3.44
N CYS A 56 -5.79 -12.32 -4.48
CA CYS A 56 -6.36 -13.67 -4.47
C CYS A 56 -5.78 -14.52 -3.32
N VAL A 57 -4.45 -14.56 -3.20
CA VAL A 57 -3.75 -15.29 -2.13
C VAL A 57 -4.10 -14.72 -0.75
N ALA A 58 -4.11 -13.40 -0.60
CA ALA A 58 -4.45 -12.77 0.67
C ALA A 58 -5.90 -13.04 1.09
N ARG A 59 -6.84 -13.00 0.15
CA ARG A 59 -8.25 -13.32 0.41
C ARG A 59 -8.38 -14.76 0.89
N GLU A 60 -7.78 -15.72 0.19
CA GLU A 60 -7.82 -17.13 0.57
C GLU A 60 -7.27 -17.33 1.99
N LYS A 61 -6.09 -16.78 2.29
CA LYS A 61 -5.48 -16.88 3.62
C LYS A 61 -6.29 -16.18 4.70
N ALA A 62 -6.85 -15.01 4.42
CA ALA A 62 -7.64 -14.27 5.39
C ALA A 62 -8.89 -15.05 5.80
N ILE A 63 -9.56 -15.68 4.83
CA ILE A 63 -10.74 -16.53 5.07
C ILE A 63 -10.34 -17.82 5.81
N ASN A 64 -9.35 -18.56 5.31
CA ASN A 64 -8.99 -19.87 5.88
C ASN A 64 -8.42 -19.77 7.30
N GLU A 65 -7.69 -18.69 7.58
CA GLU A 65 -7.01 -18.52 8.86
C GLU A 65 -7.76 -17.57 9.81
N GLN A 66 -8.87 -16.97 9.36
CA GLN A 66 -9.64 -15.97 10.13
C GLN A 66 -8.78 -14.83 10.68
N ARG A 67 -7.79 -14.39 9.88
CA ARG A 67 -6.81 -13.38 10.29
C ARG A 67 -6.61 -12.32 9.21
N PRO A 68 -6.33 -11.07 9.61
CA PRO A 68 -6.13 -10.00 8.66
C PRO A 68 -4.82 -10.14 7.88
N ILE A 69 -4.81 -9.58 6.67
CA ILE A 69 -3.62 -9.41 5.83
C ILE A 69 -3.58 -7.98 5.30
N LEU A 70 -2.39 -7.38 5.29
CA LEU A 70 -2.14 -6.06 4.72
C LEU A 70 -1.33 -6.18 3.42
N ILE A 71 -1.78 -5.51 2.37
CA ILE A 71 -1.09 -5.41 1.10
C ILE A 71 -0.77 -3.94 0.84
N GLU A 72 0.52 -3.62 0.67
CA GLU A 72 0.96 -2.32 0.18
C GLU A 72 1.27 -2.41 -1.32
N MET A 73 0.48 -1.72 -2.14
CA MET A 73 0.72 -1.55 -3.57
C MET A 73 1.55 -0.29 -3.79
N SER A 74 2.80 -0.45 -4.20
CA SER A 74 3.74 0.67 -4.42
C SER A 74 3.82 1.02 -5.90
N PHE A 75 3.53 2.27 -6.26
CA PHE A 75 3.42 2.71 -7.67
C PHE A 75 4.67 3.41 -8.20
N GLY A 76 5.77 3.44 -7.43
CA GLY A 76 6.85 4.40 -7.63
C GLY A 76 6.41 5.80 -7.19
N ALA A 77 7.37 6.66 -6.83
CA ALA A 77 7.03 8.05 -6.53
C ALA A 77 6.51 8.71 -7.82
N PHE A 78 5.32 9.31 -7.76
CA PHE A 78 4.90 10.21 -8.83
C PHE A 78 5.92 11.36 -8.91
N GLN A 79 6.54 11.54 -10.07
CA GLN A 79 7.62 12.50 -10.33
C GLN A 79 7.06 13.80 -10.92
N GLY A 80 5.92 14.26 -10.38
CA GLY A 80 5.32 15.55 -10.74
C GLY A 80 5.14 16.41 -9.50
N GLU A 81 5.48 17.69 -9.64
CA GLU A 81 5.29 18.71 -8.62
C GLU A 81 3.80 19.02 -8.49
N VAL A 82 3.23 18.88 -7.29
CA VAL A 82 1.88 19.38 -7.00
C VAL A 82 2.04 20.83 -6.54
N GLY A 83 1.88 21.78 -7.45
CA GLY A 83 1.74 23.19 -7.11
C GLY A 83 0.32 23.50 -6.64
N ASP A 84 0.17 24.55 -5.82
CA ASP A 84 -1.11 25.01 -5.20
C ASP A 84 -2.25 25.34 -6.19
N GLY A 85 -2.04 25.16 -7.50
CA GLY A 85 -3.02 25.40 -8.59
C GLY A 85 -3.41 24.17 -9.41
N GLY A 86 -3.02 22.96 -9.03
CA GLY A 86 -3.35 21.72 -9.76
C GLY A 86 -2.18 21.15 -10.57
N PHE A 87 -2.48 20.03 -11.25
CA PHE A 87 -1.51 19.11 -11.86
C PHE A 87 -0.53 19.81 -12.82
N VAL A 88 0.77 19.71 -12.52
CA VAL A 88 1.84 19.94 -13.51
C VAL A 88 2.58 18.62 -13.71
N ALA A 89 2.37 17.99 -14.86
CA ALA A 89 3.17 16.83 -15.27
C ALA A 89 4.59 17.32 -15.58
N GLY A 90 5.57 16.90 -14.77
CA GLY A 90 6.99 17.13 -15.05
C GLY A 90 7.45 16.34 -16.27
N LYS A 91 8.34 16.96 -17.06
CA LYS A 91 8.95 16.43 -18.30
C LYS A 91 9.49 15.01 -18.18
#